data_AF-A0A445CJL7-F1
#
_entry.id   AF-A0A445CJL7-F1
#
_cell.length_a   1.000
_cell.length_b   1.000
_cell.length_c   1.000
_cell.angle_alpha   90.00
_cell.angle_beta   90.00
_cell.angle_gamma   90.00
#
_symmetry.space_group_name_H-M   'P 1'
#
loop_
_entity.id
_entity.type
_entity.pdbx_description
1 polymer ?
#
loop_
_entity_poly.entity_id
_entity_poly.type
_entity_poly.pdbx_seq_one_letter_code
_entity_poly.pdbx_strand_id
1 'polypeptide(L)'
;MALQRRRHNNYQRIRIRLLIPLISGVAAALLVLFSLLSILAPSPNDTDHLRHFYTSSLNATPDDAITTPVFCVPRGGGKMDRHVWSSRNSEHFHGCSDAGNKFPNNFVFLMAEAQVITQANRYLMIATSGGLNQQRTGITDGVVAARILNATLVIPKLDQKSFWKDSSNFSEIFDVDWFISYLSKDVKIIKQLPRRGGKTLSSYNMRVPRKCNERCYVNRILPVLLKKHAVQLSKFDYRLANRLDTEYQKLRCRVNYHALRFTNPIFSMGEKLVHRMRMRSKHYIALHLR
;
A
#
# COMPACT_ATOMS: atom_id res chain seq x y z
N MET A 1 18.82 -66.26 27.32
CA MET A 1 19.46 -64.93 27.34
C MET A 1 18.38 -63.84 27.26
N ALA A 2 17.92 -63.29 28.38
CA ALA A 2 16.83 -62.29 28.40
C ALA A 2 16.94 -61.30 29.56
N LEU A 3 18.15 -60.80 29.86
CA LEU A 3 18.39 -59.89 30.99
C LEU A 3 18.86 -58.47 30.60
N GLN A 4 19.08 -58.18 29.31
CA GLN A 4 19.62 -56.89 28.88
C GLN A 4 18.58 -55.81 28.54
N ARG A 5 17.29 -56.17 28.34
CA ARG A 5 16.27 -55.21 27.89
C ARG A 5 15.61 -54.37 29.01
N ARG A 6 15.79 -54.74 30.29
CA ARG A 6 15.21 -53.99 31.44
C ARG A 6 16.07 -52.81 31.92
N ARG A 7 17.38 -52.78 31.66
CA ARG A 7 18.27 -51.71 32.16
C ARG A 7 18.15 -50.39 31.37
N HIS A 8 17.79 -50.43 30.09
CA HIS A 8 17.75 -49.23 29.25
C HIS A 8 16.52 -48.33 29.51
N ASN A 9 15.38 -48.93 29.87
CA ASN A 9 14.15 -48.16 30.22
C ASN A 9 14.27 -47.38 31.53
N ASN A 10 15.09 -47.83 32.47
CA ASN A 10 15.28 -47.13 33.74
C ASN A 10 16.15 -45.87 33.57
N TYR A 11 17.15 -45.92 32.70
CA TYR A 11 18.06 -44.79 32.44
C TYR A 11 17.35 -43.62 31.72
N GLN A 12 16.48 -43.94 30.76
CA GLN A 12 15.61 -42.97 30.07
C GLN A 12 14.61 -42.29 31.04
N ARG A 13 13.98 -43.07 31.95
CA ARG A 13 13.07 -42.52 32.97
C ARG A 13 13.76 -41.57 33.96
N ILE A 14 15.02 -41.85 34.34
CA ILE A 14 15.78 -41.01 35.28
C ILE A 14 16.18 -39.68 34.63
N ARG A 15 16.61 -39.68 33.35
CA ARG A 15 16.90 -38.44 32.60
C ARG A 15 15.67 -37.55 32.46
N ILE A 16 14.51 -38.12 32.16
CA ILE A 16 13.25 -37.36 32.05
C ILE A 16 12.86 -36.74 33.40
N ARG A 17 13.04 -37.47 34.52
CA ARG A 17 12.77 -36.93 35.87
C ARG A 17 13.69 -35.77 36.29
N LEU A 18 14.90 -35.69 35.74
CA LEU A 18 15.84 -34.59 35.99
C LEU A 18 15.65 -33.40 35.06
N LEU A 19 15.16 -33.62 33.83
CA LEU A 19 14.91 -32.56 32.84
C LEU A 19 13.66 -31.74 33.15
N ILE A 20 12.60 -32.36 33.69
CA ILE A 20 11.35 -31.67 34.04
C ILE A 20 11.54 -30.53 35.06
N PRO A 21 12.25 -30.72 36.21
CA PRO A 21 12.48 -29.63 37.15
C PRO A 21 13.40 -28.54 36.57
N LEU A 22 14.33 -28.89 35.68
CA LEU A 22 15.20 -27.93 35.00
C LEU A 22 14.40 -27.02 34.04
N ILE A 23 13.52 -27.61 33.23
CA ILE A 23 12.63 -26.87 32.31
C ILE A 23 11.67 -25.99 33.11
N SER A 24 11.11 -26.51 34.21
CA SER A 24 10.23 -25.75 35.10
C SER A 24 10.97 -24.55 35.73
N GLY A 25 12.20 -24.75 36.20
CA GLY A 25 13.03 -23.68 36.75
C GLY A 25 13.37 -22.59 35.72
N VAL A 26 13.72 -22.98 34.49
CA VAL A 26 13.98 -22.03 33.40
C VAL A 26 12.71 -21.26 33.01
N ALA A 27 11.56 -21.93 32.94
CA ALA A 27 10.29 -21.28 32.63
C ALA A 27 9.88 -20.28 33.73
N ALA A 28 10.05 -20.64 35.01
CA ALA A 28 9.79 -19.74 36.13
C ALA A 28 10.73 -18.53 36.12
N ALA A 29 12.03 -18.74 35.83
CA ALA A 29 12.99 -17.65 35.71
C ALA A 29 12.65 -16.68 34.56
N LEU A 30 12.20 -17.21 33.41
CA LEU A 30 11.75 -16.39 32.30
C LEU A 30 10.48 -15.60 32.64
N LEU A 31 9.52 -16.20 33.35
CA LEU A 31 8.31 -15.50 33.79
C LEU A 31 8.63 -14.34 34.76
N VAL A 32 9.54 -14.56 35.70
CA VAL A 32 10.01 -13.51 36.60
C VAL A 32 10.74 -12.40 35.83
N LEU A 33 11.59 -12.76 34.86
CA LEU A 33 12.26 -11.80 33.99
C LEU A 33 11.27 -10.96 33.18
N PHE A 34 10.25 -11.59 32.58
CA PHE A 34 9.18 -10.87 31.86
C PHE A 34 8.37 -9.97 32.78
N SER A 35 8.13 -10.38 34.02
CA SER A 35 7.41 -9.58 35.02
C SER A 35 8.24 -8.36 35.45
N LEU A 36 9.54 -8.54 35.69
CA LEU A 36 10.47 -7.45 35.98
C LEU A 36 10.62 -6.48 34.80
N LEU A 37 10.73 -7.00 33.58
CA LEU A 37 10.75 -6.18 32.37
C LEU A 37 9.44 -5.42 32.17
N SER A 38 8.31 -5.95 32.62
CA SER A 38 7.01 -5.25 32.55
C SER A 38 6.88 -4.13 33.59
N ILE A 39 7.61 -4.23 34.72
CA ILE A 39 7.69 -3.19 35.76
C ILE A 39 8.71 -2.11 35.39
N LEU A 40 9.82 -2.50 34.74
CA LEU A 40 10.89 -1.61 34.27
C LEU A 40 10.60 -0.99 32.91
N ALA A 41 9.68 -1.58 32.12
CA ALA A 41 9.20 -0.97 30.90
C ALA A 41 8.42 0.30 31.27
N PRO A 42 8.80 1.47 30.72
CA PRO A 42 8.01 2.67 30.93
C PRO A 42 6.58 2.44 30.42
N SER A 43 5.60 2.76 31.26
CA SER A 43 4.22 2.96 30.85
C SER A 43 4.21 3.82 29.57
N PRO A 44 3.46 3.44 28.52
CA PRO A 44 3.10 4.41 27.50
C PRO A 44 2.17 5.41 28.19
N ASN A 45 2.76 6.47 28.77
CA ASN A 45 2.03 7.61 29.29
C ASN A 45 1.36 8.34 28.12
N ASP A 46 0.23 7.82 27.69
CA ASP A 46 -0.86 8.63 27.16
C ASP A 46 -1.77 8.99 28.33
N THR A 47 -1.41 10.02 29.10
CA THR A 47 -2.41 10.83 29.82
C THR A 47 -1.84 12.14 30.38
N ASP A 48 -2.67 13.18 30.26
CA ASP A 48 -2.77 14.37 31.10
C ASP A 48 -1.85 15.59 30.84
N HIS A 49 -2.18 16.33 29.77
CA HIS A 49 -2.03 17.79 29.75
C HIS A 49 -3.37 18.57 29.70
N LEU A 50 -4.51 17.91 29.91
CA LEU A 50 -5.83 18.59 29.91
C LEU A 50 -6.38 18.96 31.30
N ARG A 51 -5.64 18.72 32.38
CA ARG A 51 -6.12 18.99 33.76
C ARG A 51 -5.64 20.28 34.43
N HIS A 52 -4.81 21.10 33.78
CA HIS A 52 -4.30 22.35 34.38
C HIS A 52 -5.00 23.64 33.92
N PHE A 53 -6.05 23.58 33.12
CA PHE A 53 -6.83 24.78 32.75
C PHE A 53 -8.11 25.01 33.56
N TYR A 54 -8.37 24.20 34.60
CA TYR A 54 -9.57 24.30 35.44
C TYR A 54 -9.27 24.86 36.83
N THR A 55 -8.46 25.92 36.94
CA THR A 55 -8.35 26.69 38.19
C THR A 55 -7.75 28.07 37.90
N SER A 56 -8.48 28.91 37.18
CA SER A 56 -8.29 30.36 37.20
C SER A 56 -9.57 31.03 36.69
N SER A 57 -10.07 31.98 37.48
CA SER A 57 -11.27 32.82 37.25
C SER A 57 -12.65 32.20 37.51
N LEU A 58 -12.89 31.78 38.76
CA LEU A 58 -14.22 31.95 39.36
C LEU A 58 -14.18 33.24 40.18
N ASN A 59 -14.53 34.35 39.54
CA ASN A 59 -15.05 35.56 40.18
C ASN A 59 -16.05 36.16 39.19
N ALA A 60 -17.25 35.60 39.15
CA ALA A 60 -18.39 36.17 38.46
C ALA A 60 -19.58 36.10 39.41
N THR A 61 -20.07 37.27 39.79
CA THR A 61 -21.36 37.50 40.42
C THR A 61 -22.50 36.96 39.54
N PRO A 62 -23.62 36.50 40.12
CA PRO A 62 -24.70 35.91 39.35
C PRO A 62 -25.60 37.01 38.80
N ASP A 63 -25.71 37.10 37.48
CA ASP A 63 -26.89 37.70 36.85
C ASP A 63 -27.19 37.01 35.51
N ASP A 64 -28.50 36.81 35.31
CA ASP A 64 -29.14 35.98 34.29
C ASP A 64 -28.79 36.34 32.84
N ALA A 65 -28.56 35.32 32.01
CA ALA A 65 -29.16 35.17 30.67
C ALA A 65 -28.59 33.92 29.95
N ILE A 66 -29.50 33.02 29.56
CA ILE A 66 -29.22 31.88 28.67
C ILE A 66 -28.72 32.42 27.33
N THR A 67 -27.42 32.26 27.04
CA THR A 67 -26.84 32.51 25.72
C THR A 67 -26.21 31.22 25.19
N THR A 68 -26.65 30.83 23.99
CA THR A 68 -26.09 29.71 23.23
C THR A 68 -24.58 29.90 23.03
N PRO A 69 -23.74 28.85 23.18
CA PRO A 69 -22.30 29.02 23.12
C PRO A 69 -21.89 29.27 21.66
N VAL A 70 -21.57 30.52 21.36
CA VAL A 70 -20.90 30.90 20.11
C VAL A 70 -19.49 30.31 20.14
N PHE A 71 -19.20 29.39 19.23
CA PHE A 71 -17.85 28.85 19.05
C PHE A 71 -16.93 29.96 18.50
N CYS A 72 -16.26 30.68 19.40
CA CYS A 72 -15.27 31.69 19.04
C CYS A 72 -13.91 31.01 18.80
N VAL A 73 -13.42 31.03 17.56
CA VAL A 73 -12.02 30.67 17.25
C VAL A 73 -11.11 31.78 17.79
N PRO A 74 -10.18 31.50 18.72
CA PRO A 74 -9.30 32.53 19.28
C PRO A 74 -8.47 33.23 18.18
N ARG A 75 -8.50 34.57 18.16
CA ARG A 75 -7.75 35.39 17.19
C ARG A 75 -6.23 35.40 17.42
N GLY A 76 -5.78 34.92 18.58
CA GLY A 76 -4.36 34.79 18.92
C GLY A 76 -4.00 33.34 19.13
N GLY A 77 -3.44 32.69 18.12
CA GLY A 77 -2.80 31.40 18.29
C GLY A 77 -1.59 31.57 19.21
N GLY A 78 -1.59 30.92 20.37
CA GLY A 78 -0.38 30.75 21.16
C GLY A 78 0.75 30.26 20.24
N LYS A 79 1.98 30.76 20.45
CA LYS A 79 3.17 30.24 19.76
C LYS A 79 3.32 28.77 20.17
N MET A 80 2.65 27.88 19.44
CA MET A 80 2.91 26.46 19.55
C MET A 80 4.30 26.29 18.95
N ASP A 81 5.23 25.96 19.83
CA ASP A 81 6.62 25.77 19.51
C ASP A 81 6.74 24.81 18.31
N ARG A 82 7.83 24.93 17.55
CA ARG A 82 8.06 24.47 16.16
C ARG A 82 7.68 23.02 15.79
N HIS A 83 7.16 22.24 16.72
CA HIS A 83 6.80 20.82 16.64
C HIS A 83 5.72 20.45 15.61
N VAL A 84 4.81 21.35 15.21
CA VAL A 84 3.83 21.01 14.15
C VAL A 84 4.51 20.69 12.82
N TRP A 85 5.63 21.36 12.54
CA TRP A 85 6.36 21.24 11.28
C TRP A 85 7.55 20.29 11.36
N SER A 86 7.80 19.66 12.53
CA SER A 86 8.89 18.72 12.75
C SER A 86 8.39 17.50 13.53
N SER A 87 8.42 16.31 12.92
CA SER A 87 8.13 15.06 13.63
C SER A 87 9.43 14.38 14.04
N ARG A 88 9.56 14.04 15.34
CA ARG A 88 10.72 13.32 15.88
C ARG A 88 10.94 11.97 15.18
N ASN A 89 9.85 11.33 14.72
CA ASN A 89 9.91 10.02 14.08
C ASN A 89 10.10 10.10 12.56
N SER A 90 10.17 11.31 11.96
CA SER A 90 10.27 11.47 10.51
C SER A 90 11.47 10.75 9.89
N GLU A 91 12.57 10.63 10.63
CA GLU A 91 13.78 9.90 10.24
C GLU A 91 13.60 8.38 10.07
N HIS A 92 12.55 7.81 10.68
CA HIS A 92 12.24 6.38 10.56
C HIS A 92 11.31 6.07 9.38
N PHE A 93 10.73 7.09 8.74
CA PHE A 93 9.89 6.92 7.56
C PHE A 93 10.72 7.11 6.30
N HIS A 94 10.71 6.10 5.44
CA HIS A 94 11.36 6.14 4.13
C HIS A 94 10.32 5.96 3.03
N GLY A 95 10.60 6.54 1.86
CA GLY A 95 9.76 6.37 0.68
C GLY A 95 9.70 4.89 0.28
N CYS A 96 8.49 4.39 -0.01
CA CYS A 96 8.32 3.02 -0.50
C CYS A 96 8.56 2.89 -2.02
N SER A 97 9.02 3.96 -2.69
CA SER A 97 9.21 3.99 -4.14
C SER A 97 10.54 3.43 -4.62
N ASP A 98 11.55 3.33 -3.75
CA ASP A 98 12.88 2.92 -4.20
C ASP A 98 12.86 1.44 -4.60
N ALA A 99 13.26 1.15 -5.84
CA ALA A 99 13.38 -0.21 -6.32
C ALA A 99 14.47 -0.94 -5.53
N GLY A 100 14.20 -2.17 -5.08
CA GLY A 100 15.25 -2.95 -4.41
C GLY A 100 16.34 -3.36 -5.39
N ASN A 101 17.53 -3.63 -4.86
CA ASN A 101 18.65 -4.21 -5.61
C ASN A 101 18.38 -5.65 -6.12
N LYS A 102 17.21 -6.23 -5.80
CA LYS A 102 16.70 -7.49 -6.36
C LYS A 102 15.80 -7.26 -7.59
N PHE A 103 15.45 -6.01 -7.89
CA PHE A 103 14.77 -5.57 -9.09
C PHE A 103 15.65 -5.15 -10.30
N PRO A 104 16.95 -5.48 -10.40
CA PRO A 104 17.68 -5.45 -11.66
C PRO A 104 17.77 -6.88 -12.21
N ASN A 105 17.21 -7.11 -13.40
CA ASN A 105 17.60 -8.16 -14.36
C ASN A 105 17.73 -9.63 -13.90
N ASN A 106 17.52 -10.03 -12.65
CA ASN A 106 17.88 -11.38 -12.18
C ASN A 106 16.71 -12.38 -12.24
N PHE A 107 16.08 -12.45 -13.40
CA PHE A 107 15.86 -13.75 -14.06
C PHE A 107 16.82 -13.93 -15.25
N VAL A 108 17.96 -13.22 -15.25
CA VAL A 108 19.10 -13.43 -16.13
C VAL A 108 20.15 -14.22 -15.34
N PHE A 109 19.86 -15.52 -15.16
CA PHE A 109 20.90 -16.52 -15.39
C PHE A 109 20.31 -17.56 -16.33
N LEU A 110 20.04 -17.07 -17.54
CA LEU A 110 19.94 -17.74 -18.84
C LEU A 110 19.09 -16.82 -19.72
N MET A 111 19.71 -16.33 -20.79
CA MET A 111 19.18 -15.53 -21.89
C MET A 111 19.38 -14.01 -21.78
N ALA A 112 20.12 -13.54 -22.78
CA ALA A 112 20.59 -12.19 -23.01
C ALA A 112 19.47 -11.20 -23.38
N GLU A 113 19.85 -9.93 -23.37
CA GLU A 113 19.20 -8.77 -23.96
C GLU A 113 17.93 -8.23 -23.29
N ALA A 114 17.79 -6.90 -23.40
CA ALA A 114 16.69 -6.07 -22.95
C ALA A 114 15.31 -6.40 -23.58
N GLN A 115 15.11 -7.62 -24.10
CA GLN A 115 13.96 -8.03 -24.90
C GLN A 115 12.86 -8.79 -24.14
N VAL A 116 13.00 -9.15 -22.86
CA VAL A 116 11.96 -9.94 -22.17
C VAL A 116 11.58 -9.37 -20.80
N ILE A 117 11.22 -8.08 -20.73
CA ILE A 117 10.49 -7.54 -19.57
C ILE A 117 9.09 -8.19 -19.48
N THR A 118 8.51 -8.53 -20.63
CA THR A 118 7.19 -9.19 -20.78
C THR A 118 7.17 -10.05 -22.04
N GLN A 119 6.34 -11.09 -22.08
CA GLN A 119 6.17 -11.94 -23.26
C GLN A 119 5.35 -11.23 -24.35
N ALA A 120 5.85 -11.19 -25.59
CA ALA A 120 5.32 -10.38 -26.70
C ALA A 120 3.90 -10.76 -27.19
N ASN A 121 3.33 -11.88 -26.75
CA ASN A 121 2.03 -12.41 -27.19
C ASN A 121 1.01 -12.59 -26.07
N ARG A 122 1.17 -11.85 -24.96
CA ARG A 122 0.26 -11.89 -23.79
C ARG A 122 -0.17 -10.48 -23.45
N TYR A 123 -1.45 -10.18 -23.60
CA TYR A 123 -2.03 -8.87 -23.37
C TYR A 123 -3.03 -8.90 -22.22
N LEU A 124 -2.71 -8.17 -21.17
CA LEU A 124 -3.60 -7.95 -20.03
C LEU A 124 -4.28 -6.60 -20.18
N MET A 125 -5.61 -6.59 -20.11
CA MET A 125 -6.41 -5.38 -20.04
C MET A 125 -7.12 -5.35 -18.68
N ILE A 126 -7.24 -4.17 -18.10
CA ILE A 126 -8.01 -3.97 -16.87
C ILE A 126 -9.10 -2.93 -17.12
N ALA A 127 -10.32 -3.26 -16.70
CA ALA A 127 -11.40 -2.30 -16.59
C ALA A 127 -11.64 -2.07 -15.10
N THR A 128 -11.28 -0.88 -14.61
CA THR A 128 -11.37 -0.51 -13.21
C THR A 128 -12.84 -0.44 -12.75
N SER A 129 -13.07 -0.24 -11.47
CA SER A 129 -14.40 0.07 -10.94
C SER A 129 -14.30 0.88 -9.66
N GLY A 130 -15.40 1.52 -9.27
CA GLY A 130 -15.48 2.35 -8.07
C GLY A 130 -15.22 3.83 -8.33
N GLY A 131 -15.07 4.61 -7.25
CA GLY A 131 -14.67 6.01 -7.34
C GLY A 131 -13.20 6.18 -7.77
N LEU A 132 -12.79 7.38 -8.17
CA LEU A 132 -11.46 7.63 -8.76
C LEU A 132 -10.28 7.08 -7.93
N ASN A 133 -10.31 7.21 -6.59
CA ASN A 133 -9.27 6.64 -5.73
C ASN A 133 -9.25 5.09 -5.69
N GLN A 134 -10.42 4.45 -5.83
CA GLN A 134 -10.51 2.99 -5.94
C GLN A 134 -10.01 2.54 -7.31
N GLN A 135 -10.35 3.28 -8.37
CA GLN A 135 -9.83 3.04 -9.71
C GLN A 135 -8.31 3.22 -9.77
N ARG A 136 -7.75 4.23 -9.10
CA ARG A 136 -6.30 4.44 -8.94
C ARG A 136 -5.63 3.23 -8.29
N THR A 137 -6.25 2.66 -7.27
CA THR A 137 -5.80 1.41 -6.65
C THR A 137 -5.87 0.25 -7.65
N GLY A 138 -6.95 0.15 -8.42
CA GLY A 138 -7.10 -0.85 -9.47
C GLY A 138 -6.04 -0.76 -10.57
N ILE A 139 -5.69 0.45 -11.01
CA ILE A 139 -4.61 0.67 -11.98
C ILE A 139 -3.28 0.19 -11.42
N THR A 140 -2.99 0.58 -10.18
CA THR A 140 -1.77 0.19 -9.45
C THR A 140 -1.66 -1.34 -9.35
N ASP A 141 -2.73 -2.00 -8.92
CA ASP A 141 -2.81 -3.47 -8.87
C ASP A 141 -2.67 -4.12 -10.25
N GLY A 142 -3.17 -3.47 -11.29
CA GLY A 142 -3.13 -3.99 -12.66
C GLY A 142 -1.72 -4.01 -13.24
N VAL A 143 -0.89 -3.00 -12.95
CA VAL A 143 0.54 -3.01 -13.31
C VAL A 143 1.26 -4.17 -12.62
N VAL A 144 1.02 -4.37 -11.33
CA VAL A 144 1.63 -5.48 -10.60
C VAL A 144 1.12 -6.84 -11.10
N ALA A 145 -0.16 -6.97 -11.42
CA ALA A 145 -0.71 -8.18 -12.01
C ALA A 145 -0.09 -8.49 -13.38
N ALA A 146 0.13 -7.47 -14.23
CA ALA A 146 0.84 -7.64 -15.49
C ALA A 146 2.28 -8.13 -15.29
N ARG A 147 2.98 -7.59 -14.27
CA ARG A 147 4.31 -8.06 -13.86
C ARG A 147 4.29 -9.53 -13.41
N ILE A 148 3.37 -9.91 -12.52
CA ILE A 148 3.23 -11.30 -12.04
C ILE A 148 3.00 -12.28 -13.19
N LEU A 149 2.23 -11.87 -14.21
CA LEU A 149 1.87 -12.71 -15.35
C LEU A 149 2.89 -12.64 -16.51
N ASN A 150 3.94 -11.83 -16.39
CA ASN A 150 4.87 -11.47 -17.47
C ASN A 150 4.13 -11.06 -18.76
N ALA A 151 3.09 -10.24 -18.62
CA ALA A 151 2.20 -9.83 -19.69
C ALA A 151 2.39 -8.35 -20.06
N THR A 152 2.17 -8.02 -21.32
CA THR A 152 2.05 -6.62 -21.76
C THR A 152 0.74 -6.05 -21.24
N LEU A 153 0.79 -4.92 -20.53
CA LEU A 153 -0.40 -4.20 -20.07
C LEU A 153 -0.91 -3.29 -21.18
N VAL A 154 -2.21 -3.34 -21.45
CA VAL A 154 -2.87 -2.30 -22.25
C VAL A 154 -3.34 -1.20 -21.30
N ILE A 155 -3.27 0.07 -21.74
CA ILE A 155 -3.71 1.22 -20.95
C ILE A 155 -5.07 0.94 -20.27
N PRO A 156 -5.17 1.11 -18.94
CA PRO A 156 -6.39 0.81 -18.19
C PRO A 156 -7.61 1.57 -18.68
N LYS A 157 -8.76 0.89 -18.68
CA LYS A 157 -10.05 1.53 -18.92
C LYS A 157 -10.68 1.97 -17.61
N LEU A 158 -10.97 3.27 -17.50
CA LEU A 158 -11.66 3.84 -16.35
C LEU A 158 -13.16 3.50 -16.34
N ASP A 159 -13.71 3.36 -15.14
CA ASP A 159 -15.14 3.25 -14.92
C ASP A 159 -15.77 4.65 -14.88
N GLN A 160 -16.69 4.90 -15.81
CA GLN A 160 -17.36 6.18 -16.02
C GLN A 160 -18.86 6.10 -15.67
N LYS A 161 -19.34 4.95 -15.19
CA LYS A 161 -20.78 4.67 -15.09
C LYS A 161 -21.24 4.30 -13.69
N SER A 162 -20.40 3.61 -12.90
CA SER A 162 -20.87 3.02 -11.65
C SER A 162 -20.93 4.02 -10.49
N PHE A 163 -19.82 4.71 -10.21
CA PHE A 163 -19.67 5.57 -9.04
C PHE A 163 -19.05 6.93 -9.36
N TRP A 164 -18.13 6.96 -10.33
CA TRP A 164 -17.54 8.18 -10.84
C TRP A 164 -18.42 8.72 -11.97
N LYS A 165 -18.99 9.91 -11.79
CA LYS A 165 -19.93 10.53 -12.75
C LYS A 165 -19.25 11.36 -13.84
N ASP A 166 -17.92 11.44 -13.81
CA ASP A 166 -17.15 12.13 -14.81
C ASP A 166 -16.76 11.14 -15.92
N SER A 167 -16.95 11.59 -17.17
CA SER A 167 -16.79 10.77 -18.38
C SER A 167 -15.36 10.77 -18.90
N SER A 168 -14.40 11.30 -18.14
CA SER A 168 -13.04 11.41 -18.60
C SER A 168 -12.41 10.03 -18.78
N ASN A 169 -11.62 9.87 -19.83
CA ASN A 169 -10.84 8.67 -20.08
C ASN A 169 -9.47 8.76 -19.37
N PHE A 170 -8.68 7.68 -19.48
CA PHE A 170 -7.37 7.61 -18.81
C PHE A 170 -6.44 8.76 -19.26
N SER A 171 -6.40 9.07 -20.57
CA SER A 171 -5.52 10.11 -21.14
C SER A 171 -5.91 11.54 -20.80
N GLU A 172 -7.16 11.78 -20.41
CA GLU A 172 -7.61 13.10 -19.99
C GLU A 172 -7.22 13.40 -18.54
N ILE A 173 -7.13 12.37 -17.69
CA ILE A 173 -6.75 12.50 -16.29
C ILE A 173 -5.24 12.32 -16.09
N PHE A 174 -4.64 11.30 -16.70
CA PHE A 174 -3.25 10.91 -16.49
C PHE A 174 -2.41 11.06 -17.76
N ASP A 175 -1.15 11.45 -17.58
CA ASP A 175 -0.17 11.50 -18.66
C ASP A 175 0.22 10.08 -19.11
N VAL A 176 -0.27 9.69 -20.29
CA VAL A 176 -0.07 8.35 -20.85
C VAL A 176 1.39 8.11 -21.24
N ASP A 177 2.07 9.09 -21.82
CA ASP A 177 3.42 8.91 -22.33
C ASP A 177 4.42 8.85 -21.17
N TRP A 178 4.19 9.65 -20.12
CA TRP A 178 4.89 9.50 -18.84
C TRP A 178 4.65 8.13 -18.21
N PHE A 179 3.39 7.69 -18.12
CA PHE A 179 3.04 6.40 -17.52
C PHE A 179 3.74 5.23 -18.22
N ILE A 180 3.79 5.24 -19.56
CA ILE A 180 4.47 4.21 -20.36
C ILE A 180 5.99 4.28 -20.18
N SER A 181 6.59 5.46 -20.31
CA SER A 181 8.04 5.62 -20.26
C SER A 181 8.61 5.33 -18.86
N TYR A 182 7.95 5.82 -17.80
CA TYR A 182 8.35 5.62 -16.42
C TYR A 182 8.36 4.13 -16.03
N LEU A 183 7.34 3.37 -16.45
CA LEU A 183 7.19 1.94 -16.13
C LEU A 183 7.88 1.00 -17.13
N SER A 184 8.54 1.53 -18.16
CA SER A 184 9.13 0.75 -19.25
C SER A 184 10.08 -0.36 -18.78
N LYS A 185 10.78 -0.15 -17.66
CA LYS A 185 11.69 -1.14 -17.04
C LYS A 185 10.96 -2.20 -16.20
N ASP A 186 9.77 -1.88 -15.71
CA ASP A 186 8.98 -2.77 -14.86
C ASP A 186 8.04 -3.64 -15.70
N VAL A 187 7.25 -3.04 -16.59
CA VAL A 187 6.22 -3.71 -17.40
C VAL A 187 6.11 -3.02 -18.75
N LYS A 188 5.98 -3.80 -19.83
CA LYS A 188 5.67 -3.24 -21.15
C LYS A 188 4.21 -2.79 -21.19
N ILE A 189 3.99 -1.53 -21.57
CA ILE A 189 2.66 -0.93 -21.66
C ILE A 189 2.40 -0.45 -23.08
N ILE A 190 1.21 -0.74 -23.60
CA ILE A 190 0.77 -0.30 -24.94
C ILE A 190 -0.57 0.43 -24.86
N LYS A 191 -0.78 1.40 -25.76
CA LYS A 191 -2.02 2.21 -25.79
C LYS A 191 -3.26 1.39 -26.18
N GLN A 192 -3.10 0.44 -27.09
CA GLN A 192 -4.19 -0.39 -27.61
C GLN A 192 -3.68 -1.77 -28.03
N LEU A 193 -4.59 -2.74 -28.13
CA LEU A 193 -4.26 -4.07 -28.62
C LEU A 193 -3.75 -4.01 -30.08
N PRO A 194 -2.76 -4.84 -30.43
CA PRO A 194 -2.27 -4.91 -31.81
C PRO A 194 -3.35 -5.47 -32.75
N ARG A 195 -3.28 -5.05 -34.01
CA ARG A 195 -4.11 -5.60 -35.10
C ARG A 195 -3.39 -6.81 -35.70
N ARG A 196 -4.11 -7.92 -35.89
CA ARG A 196 -3.58 -9.14 -36.53
C ARG A 196 -4.47 -9.47 -37.74
N GLY A 197 -3.91 -9.41 -38.95
CA GLY A 197 -4.66 -9.63 -40.19
C GLY A 197 -5.80 -8.62 -40.41
N GLY A 198 -5.57 -7.33 -40.13
CA GLY A 198 -6.55 -6.25 -40.31
C GLY A 198 -7.62 -6.12 -39.22
N LYS A 199 -7.83 -7.15 -38.39
CA LYS A 199 -8.77 -7.14 -37.26
C LYS A 199 -8.06 -6.89 -35.93
N THR A 200 -8.68 -6.10 -35.06
CA THR A 200 -8.21 -5.90 -33.68
C THR A 200 -8.35 -7.22 -32.91
N LEU A 201 -7.33 -7.62 -32.17
CA LEU A 201 -7.39 -8.81 -31.31
C LEU A 201 -8.54 -8.67 -30.31
N SER A 202 -9.42 -9.67 -30.24
CA SER A 202 -10.53 -9.67 -29.28
C SER A 202 -10.07 -10.14 -27.90
N SER A 203 -10.44 -9.41 -26.85
CA SER A 203 -10.12 -9.76 -25.46
C SER A 203 -11.17 -10.68 -24.85
N TYR A 204 -10.73 -11.74 -24.17
CA TYR A 204 -11.61 -12.55 -23.34
C TYR A 204 -11.91 -11.86 -22.01
N ASN A 205 -13.19 -11.59 -21.72
CA ASN A 205 -13.61 -10.95 -20.48
C ASN A 205 -13.71 -11.97 -19.34
N MET A 206 -13.09 -11.67 -18.20
CA MET A 206 -13.28 -12.45 -16.98
C MET A 206 -13.22 -11.59 -15.72
N ARG A 207 -13.47 -12.21 -14.56
CA ARG A 207 -13.35 -11.60 -13.24
C ARG A 207 -12.36 -12.39 -12.39
N VAL A 208 -11.66 -11.67 -11.52
CA VAL A 208 -10.75 -12.25 -10.53
C VAL A 208 -11.41 -12.13 -9.15
N PRO A 209 -11.27 -13.11 -8.25
CA PRO A 209 -11.67 -12.95 -6.86
C PRO A 209 -11.01 -11.72 -6.21
N ARG A 210 -11.65 -11.12 -5.19
CA ARG A 210 -11.01 -10.03 -4.44
C ARG A 210 -9.82 -10.57 -3.64
N LYS A 211 -8.80 -9.73 -3.45
CA LYS A 211 -7.58 -10.09 -2.69
C LYS A 211 -6.89 -11.38 -3.18
N CYS A 212 -6.90 -11.64 -4.49
CA CYS A 212 -6.18 -12.77 -5.10
C CYS A 212 -4.66 -12.52 -4.99
N ASN A 213 -3.91 -13.48 -4.45
CA ASN A 213 -2.46 -13.40 -4.34
C ASN A 213 -1.76 -13.86 -5.64
N GLU A 214 -0.44 -13.80 -5.68
CA GLU A 214 0.39 -14.12 -6.84
C GLU A 214 0.09 -15.52 -7.39
N ARG A 215 0.03 -16.52 -6.52
CA ARG A 215 -0.30 -17.91 -6.90
C ARG A 215 -1.70 -18.02 -7.49
N CYS A 216 -2.67 -17.28 -6.94
CA CYS A 216 -4.03 -17.23 -7.47
C CYS A 216 -4.05 -16.61 -8.88
N TYR A 217 -3.27 -15.57 -9.16
CA TYR A 217 -3.14 -14.99 -10.51
C TYR A 217 -2.50 -15.98 -11.49
N VAL A 218 -1.39 -16.59 -11.11
CA VAL A 218 -0.69 -17.59 -11.95
C VAL A 218 -1.60 -18.78 -12.24
N ASN A 219 -2.31 -19.33 -11.24
CA ASN A 219 -3.12 -20.52 -11.46
C ASN A 219 -4.42 -20.25 -12.24
N ARG A 220 -5.02 -19.06 -12.09
CA ARG A 220 -6.34 -18.77 -12.69
C ARG A 220 -6.27 -17.99 -13.98
N ILE A 221 -5.35 -17.03 -14.08
CA ILE A 221 -5.33 -16.06 -15.18
C ILE A 221 -4.33 -16.47 -16.24
N LEU A 222 -3.15 -16.98 -15.85
CA LEU A 222 -2.11 -17.36 -16.81
C LEU A 222 -2.59 -18.42 -17.82
N PRO A 223 -3.30 -19.50 -17.45
CA PRO A 223 -3.77 -20.50 -18.43
C PRO A 223 -4.74 -19.90 -19.44
N VAL A 224 -5.63 -19.01 -18.99
CA VAL A 224 -6.58 -18.31 -19.87
C VAL A 224 -5.84 -17.35 -20.79
N LEU A 225 -4.86 -16.61 -20.26
CA LEU A 225 -4.05 -15.67 -21.02
C LEU A 225 -3.21 -16.38 -22.10
N LEU A 226 -2.66 -17.57 -21.79
CA LEU A 226 -1.94 -18.40 -22.77
C LEU A 226 -2.86 -18.89 -23.89
N LYS A 227 -4.10 -19.28 -23.56
CA LYS A 227 -5.06 -19.80 -24.54
C LYS A 227 -5.69 -18.70 -25.40
N LYS A 228 -5.95 -17.52 -24.82
CA LYS A 228 -6.70 -16.44 -25.47
C LYS A 228 -5.84 -15.29 -25.97
N HIS A 229 -4.58 -15.21 -25.56
CA HIS A 229 -3.61 -14.14 -25.82
C HIS A 229 -3.98 -12.76 -25.29
N ALA A 230 -5.26 -12.38 -25.27
CA ALA A 230 -5.76 -11.14 -24.68
C ALA A 230 -6.87 -11.44 -23.67
N VAL A 231 -6.71 -10.92 -22.45
CA VAL A 231 -7.69 -11.08 -21.36
C VAL A 231 -7.99 -9.71 -20.75
N GLN A 232 -9.28 -9.40 -20.63
CA GLN A 232 -9.75 -8.22 -19.92
C GLN A 232 -10.33 -8.61 -18.56
N LEU A 233 -9.73 -8.09 -17.50
CA LEU A 233 -10.22 -8.23 -16.13
C LEU A 233 -11.22 -7.11 -15.84
N SER A 234 -12.49 -7.49 -15.70
CA SER A 234 -13.58 -6.55 -15.43
C SER A 234 -13.81 -6.32 -13.94
N LYS A 235 -14.38 -5.16 -13.59
CA LYS A 235 -14.63 -4.75 -12.20
C LYS A 235 -13.36 -4.84 -11.34
N PHE A 236 -12.27 -4.29 -11.86
CA PHE A 236 -10.95 -4.45 -11.29
C PHE A 236 -10.67 -3.39 -10.22
N ASP A 237 -11.12 -3.69 -9.00
CA ASP A 237 -10.88 -2.92 -7.78
C ASP A 237 -10.45 -3.89 -6.65
N TYR A 238 -9.35 -3.59 -5.96
CA TYR A 238 -8.85 -4.41 -4.84
C TYR A 238 -8.77 -5.92 -5.15
N ARG A 239 -8.39 -6.27 -6.39
CA ARG A 239 -8.34 -7.65 -6.87
C ARG A 239 -7.02 -8.33 -6.56
N LEU A 240 -5.97 -7.57 -6.27
CA LEU A 240 -4.67 -8.11 -5.85
C LEU A 240 -4.56 -8.06 -4.32
N ALA A 241 -3.99 -9.10 -3.72
CA ALA A 241 -3.86 -9.21 -2.26
C ALA A 241 -3.04 -8.05 -1.67
N ASN A 242 -3.31 -7.69 -0.41
CA ASN A 242 -2.55 -6.65 0.29
C ASN A 242 -1.21 -7.17 0.80
N ARG A 243 -1.09 -8.47 1.09
CA ARG A 243 0.17 -9.12 1.45
C ARG A 243 0.78 -9.69 0.17
N LEU A 244 1.81 -9.02 -0.31
CA LEU A 244 2.61 -9.38 -1.48
C LEU A 244 4.09 -9.32 -1.09
N ASP A 245 4.95 -9.88 -1.93
CA ASP A 245 6.39 -9.65 -1.83
C ASP A 245 6.73 -8.15 -1.77
N THR A 246 7.78 -7.83 -1.02
CA THR A 246 8.24 -6.45 -0.77
C THR A 246 8.44 -5.68 -2.07
N GLU A 247 8.96 -6.33 -3.10
CA GLU A 247 9.22 -5.65 -4.36
C GLU A 247 7.94 -5.34 -5.16
N TYR A 248 6.91 -6.17 -5.04
CA TYR A 248 5.59 -5.84 -5.59
C TYR A 248 4.94 -4.67 -4.85
N GLN A 249 5.14 -4.55 -3.53
CA GLN A 249 4.68 -3.37 -2.79
C GLN A 249 5.42 -2.11 -3.22
N LYS A 250 6.74 -2.18 -3.43
CA LYS A 250 7.51 -1.06 -3.96
C LYS A 250 7.06 -0.65 -5.35
N LEU A 251 6.76 -1.63 -6.22
CA LEU A 251 6.17 -1.34 -7.53
C LEU A 251 4.80 -0.66 -7.40
N ARG A 252 3.91 -1.12 -6.50
CA ARG A 252 2.65 -0.41 -6.23
C ARG A 252 2.90 1.05 -5.84
N CYS A 253 3.86 1.29 -4.96
CA CYS A 253 4.22 2.64 -4.53
C CYS A 253 4.73 3.49 -5.70
N ARG A 254 5.66 2.97 -6.51
CA ARG A 254 6.15 3.68 -7.71
C ARG A 254 5.03 4.03 -8.67
N VAL A 255 4.14 3.09 -8.96
CA VAL A 255 3.02 3.32 -9.87
C VAL A 255 2.09 4.39 -9.30
N ASN A 256 1.72 4.25 -8.03
CA ASN A 256 0.75 5.14 -7.41
C ASN A 256 1.26 6.58 -7.27
N TYR A 257 2.50 6.77 -6.83
CA TYR A 257 3.03 8.10 -6.50
C TYR A 257 3.77 8.78 -7.66
N HIS A 258 4.40 8.01 -8.55
CA HIS A 258 5.27 8.57 -9.60
C HIS A 258 4.74 8.33 -11.01
N ALA A 259 4.27 7.12 -11.34
CA ALA A 259 3.82 6.82 -12.70
C ALA A 259 2.46 7.45 -13.02
N LEU A 260 1.54 7.51 -12.05
CA LEU A 260 0.21 8.12 -12.20
C LEU A 260 0.26 9.64 -12.02
N ARG A 261 0.96 10.30 -12.95
CA ARG A 261 1.03 11.75 -13.03
C ARG A 261 -0.22 12.29 -13.73
N PHE A 262 -0.80 13.34 -13.19
CA PHE A 262 -1.91 14.04 -13.84
C PHE A 262 -1.46 14.73 -15.13
N THR A 263 -2.39 14.95 -16.06
CA THR A 263 -2.16 15.77 -17.25
C THR A 263 -1.76 17.20 -16.90
N ASN A 264 -1.03 17.85 -17.80
CA ASN A 264 -0.51 19.22 -17.59
C ASN A 264 -1.58 20.22 -17.12
N PRO A 265 -2.81 20.27 -17.68
CA PRO A 265 -3.82 21.21 -17.21
C PRO A 265 -4.18 21.04 -15.73
N ILE A 266 -4.36 19.79 -15.27
CA ILE A 266 -4.67 19.46 -13.87
C ILE A 266 -3.48 19.78 -12.98
N PHE A 267 -2.28 19.37 -13.41
CA PHE A 267 -1.03 19.61 -12.67
C PHE A 267 -0.76 21.10 -12.47
N SER A 268 -0.82 21.91 -13.54
CA SER A 268 -0.60 23.36 -13.49
C SER A 268 -1.64 24.08 -12.63
N MET A 269 -2.89 23.61 -12.62
CA MET A 269 -3.90 24.14 -11.69
C MET A 269 -3.52 23.88 -10.23
N GLY A 270 -3.09 22.65 -9.91
CA GLY A 270 -2.61 22.28 -8.58
C GLY A 270 -1.39 23.09 -8.14
N GLU A 271 -0.40 23.27 -9.01
CA GLU A 271 0.77 24.09 -8.74
C GLU A 271 0.40 25.55 -8.47
N LYS A 272 -0.49 26.11 -9.28
CA LYS A 272 -0.97 27.49 -9.09
C LYS A 272 -1.67 27.67 -7.74
N LEU A 273 -2.46 26.68 -7.30
CA LEU A 273 -3.09 26.69 -5.98
C LEU A 273 -2.03 26.66 -4.87
N VAL A 274 -1.09 25.72 -4.92
CA VAL A 274 -0.01 25.59 -3.93
C VAL A 274 0.85 26.86 -3.88
N HIS A 275 1.20 27.41 -5.03
CA HIS A 275 1.98 28.65 -5.13
C HIS A 275 1.26 29.81 -4.44
N ARG A 276 -0.04 29.99 -4.69
CA ARG A 276 -0.84 31.04 -4.03
C ARG A 276 -0.95 30.86 -2.52
N MET A 277 -1.06 29.62 -2.04
CA MET A 277 -1.06 29.35 -0.59
C MET A 277 0.28 29.73 0.05
N ARG A 278 1.41 29.36 -0.59
CA ARG A 278 2.76 29.68 -0.12
C ARG A 278 3.10 31.17 -0.16
N MET A 279 2.51 31.92 -1.09
CA MET A 279 2.60 33.39 -1.13
C MET A 279 1.95 34.07 0.08
N ARG A 280 0.99 33.42 0.75
CA ARG A 280 0.31 33.96 1.94
C ARG A 280 0.99 33.58 3.24
N SER A 281 1.54 32.37 3.32
CA SER A 281 2.23 31.86 4.51
C SER A 281 3.30 30.86 4.12
N LYS A 282 4.43 30.87 4.85
CA LYS A 282 5.52 29.89 4.69
C LYS A 282 5.03 28.44 4.85
N HIS A 283 4.05 28.22 5.73
CA HIS A 283 3.46 26.90 5.98
C HIS A 283 1.93 26.96 5.92
N TYR A 284 1.31 25.90 5.44
CA TYR A 284 -0.15 25.74 5.41
C TYR A 284 -0.52 24.30 5.78
N ILE A 285 -1.73 24.12 6.31
CA ILE A 285 -2.30 22.81 6.63
C ILE A 285 -3.34 22.49 5.54
N ALA A 286 -3.27 21.28 4.99
CA ALA A 286 -4.28 20.76 4.09
C ALA A 286 -5.01 19.61 4.79
N LEU A 287 -6.34 19.71 4.88
CA LEU A 287 -7.19 18.70 5.51
C LEU A 287 -8.17 18.17 4.47
N HIS A 288 -8.18 16.86 4.28
CA HIS A 288 -9.16 16.18 3.42
C HIS A 288 -10.28 15.60 4.30
N LEU A 289 -11.41 16.30 4.33
CA LEU A 289 -12.64 15.86 4.99
C LEU A 289 -13.51 15.15 3.95
N ARG A 290 -13.83 13.88 4.21
CA ARG A 290 -14.56 13.02 3.29
C ARG A 290 -16.05 12.97 3.62
#